data_AF-A0A351GER9-F1
#
_entry.id   AF-A0A351GER9-F1
#
_cell.length_a   1.000
_cell.length_b   1.000
_cell.length_c   1.000
_cell.angle_alpha   90.00
_cell.angle_beta   90.00
_cell.angle_gamma   90.00
#
_symmetry.space_group_name_H-M   'P 1'
#
loop_
_entity.id
_entity.type
_entity.pdbx_description
1 polymer ?
#
loop_
_entity_poly.entity_id
_entity_poly.type
_entity_poly.pdbx_seq_one_letter_code
_entity_poly.pdbx_strand_id
1 'polypeptide(L)'
;MKKQVLVLTLGLFSILFTQAQTTVAVSDIQFVSATDLANCKDLSSYDGQTITTVGVVMHDGGLTEVASGSVNGGYRPGVHILDTAANGAMGSFGGLQIHGVYENGAQSQPVSTLNNLVAGM
;
A
#
# COMPACT_ATOMS: atom_id res chain seq x y z
N MET A 1 -19.96 -42.03 16.98
CA MET A 1 -18.81 -41.37 17.65
C MET A 1 -17.65 -41.07 16.68
N LYS A 2 -17.06 -42.06 15.98
CA LYS A 2 -15.90 -41.81 15.08
C LYS A 2 -16.12 -40.78 13.95
N LYS A 3 -17.31 -40.76 13.33
CA LYS A 3 -17.65 -39.79 12.26
C LYS A 3 -17.87 -38.37 12.76
N GLN A 4 -18.33 -38.20 14.00
CA GLN A 4 -18.57 -36.87 14.59
C GLN A 4 -17.28 -36.19 15.00
N VAL A 5 -16.29 -36.96 15.48
CA VAL A 5 -14.94 -36.44 15.76
C VAL A 5 -14.26 -35.96 14.47
N LEU A 6 -14.39 -36.71 13.37
CA LEU A 6 -13.80 -36.33 12.07
C LEU A 6 -14.37 -35.02 11.52
N VAL A 7 -15.69 -34.81 11.63
CA VAL A 7 -16.34 -33.56 11.19
C VAL A 7 -15.92 -32.39 12.08
N LEU A 8 -15.77 -32.62 13.39
CA LEU A 8 -15.33 -31.58 14.32
C LEU A 8 -13.86 -31.18 14.09
N THR A 9 -12.98 -32.14 13.77
CA THR A 9 -11.58 -31.85 13.45
C THR A 9 -11.42 -31.14 12.11
N LEU A 10 -12.18 -31.54 11.07
CA LEU A 10 -12.13 -30.83 9.77
C LEU A 10 -12.69 -29.40 9.88
N GLY A 11 -13.75 -29.21 10.67
CA GLY A 11 -14.33 -27.89 10.92
C GLY A 11 -13.40 -26.95 11.70
N LEU A 12 -12.58 -27.46 12.62
CA LEU A 12 -11.56 -26.64 13.31
C LEU A 12 -10.39 -26.25 12.40
N PHE A 13 -9.96 -27.13 11.48
CA PHE A 13 -8.89 -26.82 10.53
C PHE A 13 -9.31 -25.75 9.51
N SER A 14 -10.59 -25.66 9.13
CA SER A 14 -11.06 -24.62 8.21
C SER A 14 -11.04 -23.20 8.78
N ILE A 15 -10.95 -23.04 10.11
CA ILE A 15 -10.88 -21.73 10.76
C ILE A 15 -9.46 -21.14 10.71
N LEU A 16 -8.44 -21.98 10.53
CA LEU A 16 -7.03 -21.56 10.53
C LEU A 16 -6.59 -20.86 9.23
N PHE A 17 -7.44 -20.85 8.20
CA PHE A 17 -7.13 -20.23 6.89
C PHE A 17 -7.92 -18.95 6.63
N THR A 18 -8.43 -18.28 7.67
CA THR A 18 -8.84 -16.88 7.52
C THR A 18 -7.58 -16.04 7.33
N GLN A 19 -7.17 -15.89 6.07
CA GLN A 19 -6.10 -14.99 5.64
C GLN A 19 -6.52 -13.55 5.98
N ALA A 20 -6.25 -13.11 7.21
CA ALA A 20 -6.23 -11.70 7.53
C ALA A 20 -5.21 -11.05 6.60
N GLN A 21 -5.63 -10.12 5.76
CA GLN A 21 -4.67 -9.31 4.99
C GLN A 21 -3.76 -8.61 6.00
N THR A 22 -2.49 -8.99 6.04
CA THR A 22 -1.50 -8.37 6.92
C THR A 22 -1.27 -6.95 6.41
N THR A 23 -1.65 -5.97 7.21
CA THR A 23 -1.34 -4.56 6.93
C THR A 23 0.16 -4.35 7.06
N VAL A 24 0.76 -3.70 6.08
CA VAL A 24 2.20 -3.37 6.05
C VAL A 24 2.38 -1.92 6.52
N ALA A 25 3.30 -1.70 7.44
CA ALA A 25 3.64 -0.36 7.92
C ALA A 25 4.30 0.46 6.80
N VAL A 26 4.11 1.78 6.80
CA VAL A 26 4.66 2.64 5.75
C VAL A 26 6.20 2.60 5.74
N SER A 27 6.82 2.49 6.91
CA SER A 27 8.27 2.32 7.06
C SER A 27 8.82 1.12 6.31
N ASP A 28 8.08 0.01 6.30
CA ASP A 28 8.56 -1.27 5.77
C ASP A 28 8.46 -1.29 4.23
N ILE A 29 7.49 -0.58 3.67
CA ILE A 29 7.25 -0.54 2.20
C ILE A 29 8.48 0.00 1.46
N GLN A 30 9.17 1.00 2.02
CA GLN A 30 10.31 1.67 1.40
C GLN A 30 11.66 1.20 1.95
N PHE A 31 11.66 0.32 2.95
CA PHE A 31 12.89 -0.16 3.56
C PHE A 31 13.68 -1.04 2.58
N VAL A 32 14.97 -0.77 2.47
CA VAL A 32 15.94 -1.61 1.75
C VAL A 32 17.14 -1.84 2.67
N SER A 33 17.58 -3.09 2.81
CA SER A 33 18.66 -3.43 3.71
C SER A 33 20.02 -3.01 3.15
N ALA A 34 21.02 -2.78 4.02
CA ALA A 34 22.39 -2.51 3.59
C ALA A 34 22.98 -3.66 2.74
N THR A 35 22.58 -4.90 3.02
CA THR A 35 22.98 -6.08 2.25
C THR A 35 22.38 -6.06 0.84
N ASP A 36 21.10 -5.70 0.70
CA ASP A 36 20.47 -5.56 -0.62
C ASP A 36 21.15 -4.45 -1.43
N LEU A 37 21.41 -3.29 -0.81
CA LEU A 37 22.15 -2.19 -1.45
C LEU A 37 23.56 -2.61 -1.88
N ALA A 38 24.28 -3.36 -1.03
CA ALA A 38 25.60 -3.89 -1.37
C ALA A 38 25.57 -4.87 -2.56
N ASN A 39 24.42 -5.52 -2.78
CA ASN A 39 24.17 -6.41 -3.92
C ASN A 39 23.51 -5.68 -5.11
N CYS A 40 23.54 -4.34 -5.14
CA CYS A 40 22.90 -3.51 -6.18
C CYS A 40 21.39 -3.76 -6.34
N LYS A 41 20.71 -4.14 -5.26
CA LYS A 41 19.26 -4.27 -5.20
C LYS A 41 18.69 -3.08 -4.42
N ASP A 42 18.07 -2.17 -5.16
CA ASP A 42 17.47 -0.92 -4.66
C ASP A 42 15.95 -0.99 -4.48
N LEU A 43 15.34 -2.12 -4.88
CA LEU A 43 13.92 -2.38 -4.70
C LEU A 43 13.63 -2.96 -3.32
N SER A 44 12.58 -2.48 -2.67
CA SER A 44 12.10 -3.05 -1.42
C SER A 44 11.56 -4.46 -1.62
N SER A 45 11.37 -5.20 -0.52
CA SER A 45 10.77 -6.54 -0.57
C SER A 45 9.33 -6.56 -1.09
N TYR A 46 8.67 -5.41 -1.20
CA TYR A 46 7.27 -5.27 -1.58
C TYR A 46 7.08 -4.81 -3.03
N ASP A 47 8.16 -4.60 -3.78
CA ASP A 47 8.07 -4.24 -5.19
C ASP A 47 7.25 -5.28 -5.99
N GLY A 48 6.38 -4.78 -6.88
CA GLY A 48 5.47 -5.59 -7.69
C GLY A 48 4.36 -6.34 -6.93
N GLN A 49 4.23 -6.15 -5.60
CA GLN A 49 3.22 -6.83 -4.80
C GLN A 49 2.01 -5.94 -4.51
N THR A 50 0.83 -6.57 -4.38
CA THR A 50 -0.35 -5.91 -3.85
C THR A 50 -0.30 -5.93 -2.33
N ILE A 51 -0.18 -4.75 -1.72
CA ILE A 51 -0.12 -4.58 -0.27
C ILE A 51 -1.29 -3.72 0.21
N THR A 52 -1.61 -3.83 1.50
CA THR A 52 -2.55 -2.93 2.19
C THR A 52 -1.77 -2.21 3.28
N THR A 53 -1.90 -0.89 3.35
CA THR A 53 -1.23 -0.04 4.34
C THR A 53 -2.21 0.97 4.92
N VAL A 54 -1.90 1.48 6.11
CA VAL A 54 -2.69 2.48 6.82
C VAL A 54 -1.78 3.65 7.16
N GLY A 55 -2.15 4.84 6.70
CA GLY A 55 -1.40 6.06 6.96
C GLY A 55 -2.33 7.26 7.10
N VAL A 56 -1.81 8.32 7.71
CA VAL A 56 -2.46 9.63 7.80
C VAL A 56 -2.16 10.43 6.55
N VAL A 57 -3.21 10.97 5.90
CA VAL A 57 -3.06 11.85 4.75
C VAL A 57 -2.46 13.19 5.20
N MET A 58 -1.34 13.58 4.61
CA MET A 58 -0.62 14.81 4.97
C MET A 58 -1.20 16.07 4.31
N HIS A 59 -1.73 15.92 3.10
CA HIS A 59 -2.29 17.00 2.28
C HIS A 59 -3.51 16.49 1.52
N ASP A 60 -4.49 17.35 1.27
CA ASP A 60 -5.65 17.00 0.45
C ASP A 60 -5.18 16.52 -0.93
N GLY A 61 -5.70 15.37 -1.39
CA GLY A 61 -5.19 14.71 -2.58
C GLY A 61 -5.33 15.56 -3.85
N GLY A 62 -6.41 16.35 -3.93
CA GLY A 62 -6.69 17.29 -5.03
C GLY A 62 -5.77 18.53 -5.10
N LEU A 63 -4.69 18.55 -4.30
CA LEU A 63 -3.69 19.62 -4.28
C LEU A 63 -2.25 19.10 -4.47
N THR A 64 -2.08 17.79 -4.72
CA THR A 64 -0.76 17.14 -4.79
C THR A 64 -0.47 16.44 -6.13
N GLU A 65 -1.25 16.76 -7.15
CA GLU A 65 -1.16 16.12 -8.45
C GLU A 65 0.11 16.49 -9.20
N VAL A 66 0.55 15.56 -10.06
CA VAL A 66 1.72 15.75 -10.92
C VAL A 66 1.28 15.79 -12.38
N ALA A 67 1.69 16.83 -13.11
CA ALA A 67 1.43 16.92 -14.55
C ALA A 67 2.04 15.71 -15.28
N SER A 68 1.27 15.07 -16.16
CA SER A 68 1.73 13.86 -16.86
C SER A 68 1.09 13.69 -18.23
N GLY A 69 1.90 13.78 -19.28
CA GLY A 69 1.46 13.56 -20.66
C GLY A 69 1.14 12.09 -21.00
N SER A 70 1.53 11.14 -20.15
CA SER A 70 1.27 9.70 -20.37
C SER A 70 -0.03 9.22 -19.75
N VAL A 71 -0.75 10.08 -19.02
CA VAL A 71 -2.00 9.74 -18.32
C VAL A 71 -3.15 10.49 -18.96
N ASN A 72 -4.27 9.81 -19.14
CA ASN A 72 -5.47 10.42 -19.69
C ASN A 72 -5.94 11.57 -18.77
N GLY A 73 -6.24 12.73 -19.35
CA GLY A 73 -6.52 13.97 -18.61
C GLY A 73 -5.28 14.77 -18.20
N GLY A 74 -4.06 14.29 -18.46
CA GLY A 74 -2.83 15.11 -18.36
C GLY A 74 -2.23 15.24 -16.97
N TYR A 75 -2.68 14.45 -15.98
CA TYR A 75 -2.18 14.51 -14.61
C TYR A 75 -2.21 13.15 -13.91
N ARG A 76 -1.42 13.03 -12.83
CA ARG A 76 -1.37 11.88 -11.92
C ARG A 76 -1.90 12.32 -10.56
N PRO A 77 -3.06 11.80 -10.12
CA PRO A 77 -3.52 11.97 -8.74
C PRO A 77 -2.41 11.55 -7.77
N GLY A 78 -2.05 12.47 -6.88
CA GLY A 78 -1.06 12.26 -5.83
C GLY A 78 -1.74 12.20 -4.48
N VAL A 79 -1.10 11.52 -3.52
CA VAL A 79 -1.34 11.76 -2.10
C VAL A 79 -0.06 11.41 -1.34
N HIS A 80 0.20 12.11 -0.25
CA HIS A 80 1.27 11.72 0.67
C HIS A 80 0.65 11.23 1.98
N ILE A 81 1.11 10.07 2.44
CA ILE A 81 0.67 9.49 3.71
C ILE A 81 1.83 9.39 4.69
N LEU A 82 1.51 9.43 5.98
CA LEU A 82 2.44 9.29 7.08
C LEU A 82 2.16 8.02 7.87
N ASP A 83 3.21 7.38 8.37
CA ASP A 83 3.11 6.11 9.10
C ASP A 83 2.35 6.27 10.41
N THR A 84 1.30 5.48 10.58
CA THR A 84 0.52 5.43 11.82
C THR A 84 1.16 4.52 12.86
N ALA A 85 2.02 3.57 12.48
CA ALA A 85 2.70 2.68 13.40
C ALA A 85 3.66 3.44 14.35
N ALA A 86 4.14 4.60 13.92
CA ALA A 86 4.98 5.50 14.70
C ALA A 86 4.23 6.75 15.21
N ASN A 87 2.89 6.72 15.27
CA ASN A 87 2.04 7.86 15.65
C ASN A 87 2.25 9.11 14.78
N GLY A 88 2.56 8.96 13.49
CA GLY A 88 2.87 10.09 12.64
C GLY A 88 4.21 10.78 12.97
N ALA A 89 5.14 10.08 13.62
CA ALA A 89 6.48 10.62 13.81
C ALA A 89 7.20 10.75 12.46
N MET A 90 7.63 11.96 12.14
CA MET A 90 8.48 12.22 10.98
C MET A 90 9.85 11.54 11.18
N GLY A 91 10.34 10.84 10.16
CA GLY A 91 11.60 10.12 10.23
C GLY A 91 11.92 9.38 8.93
N SER A 92 13.04 8.68 8.91
CA SER A 92 13.43 7.83 7.76
C SER A 92 12.31 6.82 7.46
N PHE A 93 11.86 6.80 6.20
CA PHE A 93 10.77 5.94 5.72
C PHE A 93 9.41 6.20 6.40
N GLY A 94 9.25 7.26 7.18
CA GLY A 94 8.02 7.55 7.91
C GLY A 94 6.87 8.06 7.05
N GLY A 95 7.09 8.38 5.77
CA GLY A 95 6.05 8.83 4.86
C GLY A 95 6.21 8.26 3.46
N LEU A 96 5.09 8.11 2.74
CA LEU A 96 5.01 7.54 1.40
C LEU A 96 4.24 8.47 0.47
N GLN A 97 4.80 8.72 -0.70
CA GLN A 97 4.10 9.37 -1.81
C GLN A 97 3.47 8.30 -2.72
N ILE A 98 2.18 8.44 -2.98
CA ILE A 98 1.39 7.54 -3.82
C ILE A 98 0.96 8.30 -5.07
N HIS A 99 1.21 7.74 -6.25
CA HIS A 99 0.70 8.24 -7.52
C HIS A 99 -0.28 7.21 -8.08
N GLY A 100 -1.57 7.55 -8.08
CA GLY A 100 -2.63 6.62 -8.46
C GLY A 100 -2.85 6.59 -9.97
N VAL A 101 -2.32 5.56 -10.63
CA VAL A 101 -2.51 5.34 -12.06
C VAL A 101 -2.66 3.85 -12.34
N TYR A 102 -3.52 3.49 -13.29
CA TYR A 102 -3.68 2.11 -13.75
C TYR A 102 -3.72 2.04 -15.29
N GLU A 103 -3.35 0.89 -15.85
CA GLU A 103 -3.36 0.68 -17.29
C GLU A 103 -4.74 0.22 -17.78
N ASN A 104 -5.19 0.75 -18.93
CA ASN A 104 -6.44 0.36 -19.59
C ASN A 104 -6.23 0.03 -21.08
N GLY A 105 -5.07 -0.53 -21.42
CA GLY A 105 -4.75 -1.02 -22.77
C GLY A 105 -4.43 0.03 -23.85
N ALA A 106 -4.89 1.28 -23.73
CA ALA A 106 -4.61 2.35 -24.70
C ALA A 106 -3.75 3.48 -24.12
N GLN A 107 -4.13 3.98 -22.93
CA GLN A 107 -3.42 5.01 -22.20
C GLN A 107 -3.69 4.80 -20.71
N SER A 108 -2.72 5.12 -19.87
CA SER A 108 -2.88 5.02 -18.43
C SER A 108 -4.01 5.95 -17.94
N GLN A 109 -4.81 5.47 -17.00
CA GLN A 109 -5.94 6.19 -16.43
C GLN A 109 -5.64 6.62 -14.99
N PRO A 110 -6.10 7.82 -14.58
CA PRO A 110 -5.90 8.30 -13.22
C PRO A 110 -6.82 7.58 -12.23
N VAL A 111 -6.33 7.30 -11.03
CA VAL A 111 -7.16 6.88 -9.89
C VAL A 111 -7.73 8.13 -9.21
N SER A 112 -8.82 8.66 -9.77
CA SER A 112 -9.42 9.93 -9.34
C SER A 112 -9.92 9.94 -7.90
N THR A 113 -10.18 8.77 -7.31
CA THR A 113 -10.57 8.65 -5.89
C THR A 113 -9.54 9.26 -4.95
N LEU A 114 -8.25 9.27 -5.32
CA LEU A 114 -7.21 9.89 -4.50
C LEU A 114 -7.44 11.40 -4.30
N ASN A 115 -8.08 12.09 -5.26
CA ASN A 115 -8.36 13.52 -5.14
C ASN A 115 -9.34 13.84 -3.99
N ASN A 116 -10.12 12.85 -3.56
CA ASN A 116 -11.12 13.00 -2.49
C ASN A 116 -10.55 12.73 -1.10
N LEU A 117 -9.27 12.38 -0.99
CA LEU A 117 -8.62 12.19 0.30
C LEU A 117 -8.40 13.55 0.96
N VAL A 118 -8.77 13.64 2.24
CA VAL A 118 -8.67 14.85 3.05
C VAL A 118 -7.55 14.67 4.07
N ALA A 119 -6.74 15.70 4.25
CA ALA A 119 -5.70 15.72 5.28
C ALA A 119 -6.32 15.64 6.69
N GLY A 120 -5.72 14.84 7.56
CA GLY A 120 -6.18 14.77 8.94
C GLY A 120 -5.53 13.66 9.76
N MET A 121 -5.18 14.01 11.00
CA MET A 121 -4.87 13.08 12.10
C MET A 121 -6.11 12.87 12.96
#